data_AF-A0A8W7JJ85-F1
#
_entry.id   AF-A0A8W7JJ85-F1
#
_cell.length_a   1.000
_cell.length_b   1.000
_cell.length_c   1.000
_cell.angle_alpha   90.00
_cell.angle_beta   90.00
_cell.angle_gamma   90.00
#
_symmetry.space_group_name_H-M   'P 1'
#
loop_
_entity.id
_entity.type
_entity.pdbx_description
1 polymer ?
#
loop_
_entity_poly.entity_id
_entity_poly.type
_entity_poly.pdbx_seq_one_letter_code
_entity_poly.pdbx_strand_id
1 'polypeptide(L)'
;MELADSRTIERATELIRCCRVPRINVSIEDEALQRTNFEHFLHVLDASLPVVFDLIANWGTALTGYDRYRADDNVQFKADLALVIAEQYSDGKPGELLEYQTDSVALRQRINQFYQSAELEQLLTGGGGDRVLRRLYDHYRRVLTKQEWKHHPADVGGFVRIVELLYGPFPLTNPVELDDDTAAYILSVGVTLVEFFDPMYQRMGLQLFCALLGPRHKHVMRRTNIHQVVYSNAIKLTAKCKQEPFLDALWKCVYQYVELEESNFNDFSKWNTIDDIMETLLNGLMFESNLATSSIYLLYLLKLLAIDLPNYIIDELDELQSIDRKCHLYEPVCEQLRQDCLGGFHNRRYYRWIKRIIEMLPHEAIKCQGGTRMHGKYCHGVNLLFILVTFPIEPEALQAVHIKIQTNLVEFLNVFKQYEKQQSMVASQRGHVSNEFIYCLKGLVSISKTMLCFLTSLAAVYFPGHPDMATLGRQLADEYADCDSIMYNCMQSLIEKLR
;
A
#
# COMPACT_ATOMS: atom_id res chain seq x y z
N MET A 1 33.27 11.84 -31.27
CA MET A 1 32.73 11.63 -29.92
C MET A 1 33.72 12.29 -28.98
N GLU A 2 33.45 13.53 -28.59
CA GLU A 2 34.39 14.33 -27.78
C GLU A 2 34.48 13.74 -26.37
N LEU A 3 35.71 13.56 -25.90
CA LEU A 3 35.98 13.24 -24.50
C LEU A 3 35.56 14.45 -23.66
N ALA A 4 34.78 14.25 -22.59
CA ALA A 4 34.63 15.30 -21.60
C ALA A 4 36.02 15.59 -21.02
N ASP A 5 36.48 16.84 -21.15
CA ASP A 5 37.74 17.31 -20.56
C ASP A 5 37.69 17.18 -19.02
N SER A 6 38.83 16.98 -18.36
CA SER A 6 38.94 16.88 -16.88
C SER A 6 38.25 18.04 -16.18
N ARG A 7 38.35 19.23 -16.77
CA ARG A 7 37.70 20.46 -16.31
C ARG A 7 36.18 20.38 -16.28
N THR A 8 35.56 19.66 -17.24
CA THR A 8 34.10 19.48 -17.29
C THR A 8 33.63 18.57 -16.17
N ILE A 9 34.39 17.52 -15.87
CA ILE A 9 34.11 16.58 -14.77
C ILE A 9 34.27 17.29 -13.42
N GLU A 10 35.36 18.03 -13.24
CA GLU A 10 35.61 18.83 -12.02
C GLU A 10 34.48 19.83 -11.80
N ARG A 11 34.13 20.61 -12.84
CA ARG A 11 33.01 21.56 -12.78
C ARG A 11 31.68 20.88 -12.45
N ALA A 12 31.36 19.75 -13.09
CA ALA A 12 30.13 19.02 -12.81
C ALA A 12 30.09 18.51 -11.37
N THR A 13 31.24 18.03 -10.86
CA THR A 13 31.40 17.53 -9.48
C THR A 13 31.26 18.64 -8.45
N GLU A 14 31.83 19.82 -8.71
CA GLU A 14 31.66 20.98 -7.83
C GLU A 14 30.21 21.47 -7.82
N LEU A 15 29.59 21.58 -8.99
CA LEU A 15 28.19 22.03 -9.11
C LEU A 15 27.22 21.08 -8.38
N ILE A 16 27.36 19.76 -8.55
CA ILE A 16 26.44 18.82 -7.89
C ILE A 16 26.63 18.80 -6.38
N ARG A 17 27.85 19.03 -5.87
CA ARG A 17 28.08 19.15 -4.41
C ARG A 17 27.38 20.35 -3.80
N CYS A 18 27.30 21.47 -4.52
CA CYS A 18 26.55 22.65 -4.08
C CYS A 18 25.03 22.42 -4.02
N CYS A 19 24.52 21.38 -4.69
CA CYS A 19 23.11 21.00 -4.67
C CYS A 19 22.72 20.07 -3.51
N ARG A 20 23.67 19.65 -2.67
CA ARG A 20 23.41 18.81 -1.49
C ARG A 20 22.82 19.62 -0.36
N VAL A 21 21.78 19.09 0.28
CA VAL A 21 21.19 19.75 1.45
C VAL A 21 22.23 19.82 2.57
N PRO A 22 22.47 21.01 3.16
CA PRO A 22 23.47 21.14 4.21
C PRO A 22 23.01 20.51 5.53
N ARG A 23 23.99 20.08 6.33
CA ARG A 23 23.79 19.72 7.74
C ARG A 23 23.16 20.90 8.48
N ILE A 24 22.06 20.67 9.20
CA ILE A 24 21.44 21.72 10.01
C ILE A 24 22.21 21.94 11.32
N ASN A 25 22.26 23.18 11.78
CA ASN A 25 23.01 23.55 12.98
C ASN A 25 22.30 23.11 14.28
N VAL A 26 20.98 23.21 14.31
CA VAL A 26 20.11 22.82 15.42
C VAL A 26 19.48 21.47 15.09
N SER A 27 19.42 20.56 16.06
CA SER A 27 18.82 19.23 15.88
C SER A 27 17.30 19.36 15.64
N ILE A 28 16.73 18.49 14.79
CA ILE A 28 15.28 18.41 14.59
C ILE A 28 14.49 18.02 15.87
N GLU A 29 15.17 17.56 16.91
CA GLU A 29 14.56 17.31 18.22
C GLU A 29 14.29 18.61 18.98
N ASP A 30 15.11 19.64 18.75
CA ASP A 30 15.04 20.90 19.47
C ASP A 30 14.21 21.94 18.71
N GLU A 31 14.26 21.93 17.37
CA GLU A 31 13.56 22.90 16.52
C GLU A 31 12.97 22.24 15.26
N ALA A 32 11.71 22.55 14.97
CA ALA A 32 11.06 22.11 13.74
C ALA A 32 11.73 22.76 12.52
N LEU A 33 11.83 22.01 11.42
CA LEU A 33 12.38 22.54 10.17
C LEU A 33 11.51 23.68 9.65
N GLN A 34 12.18 24.75 9.19
CA GLN A 34 11.52 25.87 8.55
C GLN A 34 12.16 26.12 7.20
N ARG A 35 11.34 26.37 6.17
CA ARG A 35 11.80 26.65 4.81
C ARG A 35 12.73 27.87 4.74
N THR A 36 12.51 28.85 5.60
CA THR A 36 13.36 30.05 5.76
C THR A 36 14.82 29.69 6.03
N ASN A 37 15.08 28.59 6.74
CA ASN A 37 16.44 28.12 7.04
C ASN A 37 17.16 27.56 5.80
N PHE A 38 16.43 27.29 4.71
CA PHE A 38 16.95 26.71 3.47
C PHE A 38 16.92 27.69 2.29
N GLU A 39 16.47 28.94 2.43
CA GLU A 39 16.31 29.89 1.31
C GLU A 39 17.58 30.07 0.48
N HIS A 40 18.73 30.25 1.14
CA HIS A 40 20.00 30.38 0.44
C HIS A 40 20.38 29.11 -0.34
N PHE A 41 20.17 27.94 0.29
CA PHE A 41 20.41 26.65 -0.35
C PHE A 41 19.49 26.45 -1.56
N LEU A 42 18.19 26.72 -1.42
CA LEU A 42 17.20 26.58 -2.48
C LEU A 42 17.53 27.46 -3.68
N HIS A 43 17.98 28.70 -3.43
CA HIS A 43 18.44 29.60 -4.50
C HIS A 43 19.65 29.02 -5.26
N VAL A 44 20.61 28.42 -4.55
CA VAL A 44 21.78 27.76 -5.18
C VAL A 44 21.37 26.51 -5.95
N LEU A 45 20.48 25.68 -5.38
CA LEU A 45 19.94 24.48 -6.00
C LEU A 45 19.23 24.80 -7.31
N ASP A 46 18.34 25.78 -7.30
CA ASP A 46 17.54 26.18 -8.46
C ASP A 46 18.39 26.80 -9.59
N ALA A 47 19.53 27.39 -9.25
CA ALA A 47 20.49 27.90 -10.24
C ALA A 47 21.44 26.81 -10.76
N SER A 48 21.88 25.89 -9.91
CA SER A 48 23.00 24.98 -10.21
C SER A 48 22.55 23.63 -10.77
N LEU A 49 21.45 23.07 -10.26
CA LEU A 49 20.98 21.75 -10.69
C LEU A 49 20.53 21.72 -12.16
N PRO A 50 19.87 22.75 -12.72
CA PRO A 50 19.61 22.80 -14.16
C PRO A 50 20.88 22.73 -15.01
N VAL A 51 21.95 23.42 -14.59
CA VAL A 51 23.24 23.37 -15.29
C VAL A 51 23.85 21.97 -15.23
N VAL A 52 23.69 21.25 -14.12
CA VAL A 52 24.11 19.85 -14.02
C VAL A 52 23.32 18.98 -15.00
N PHE A 53 22.01 19.17 -15.10
CA PHE A 53 21.20 18.43 -16.08
C PHE A 53 21.58 18.74 -17.53
N ASP A 54 21.91 19.99 -17.85
CA ASP A 54 22.42 20.36 -19.19
C ASP A 54 23.77 19.69 -19.47
N LEU A 55 24.65 19.62 -18.47
CA LEU A 55 25.93 18.90 -18.59
C LEU A 55 25.71 17.40 -18.80
N ILE A 56 24.77 16.77 -18.10
CA ILE A 56 24.39 15.37 -18.31
C ILE A 56 23.79 15.17 -19.70
N ALA A 57 22.96 16.08 -20.20
CA ALA A 57 22.37 15.98 -21.53
C ALA A 57 23.44 16.04 -22.63
N ASN A 58 24.45 16.92 -22.45
CA ASN A 58 25.52 17.12 -23.43
C ASN A 58 26.64 16.05 -23.32
N TRP A 59 26.93 15.55 -22.12
CA TRP A 59 28.10 14.71 -21.82
C TRP A 59 27.76 13.42 -21.05
N GLY A 60 26.51 12.97 -21.10
CA GLY A 60 25.97 11.92 -20.22
C GLY A 60 26.83 10.66 -20.18
N THR A 61 27.21 10.10 -21.32
CA THR A 61 28.06 8.90 -21.38
C THR A 61 29.41 9.07 -20.67
N ALA A 62 29.98 10.27 -20.65
CA ALA A 62 31.24 10.57 -19.98
C ALA A 62 31.07 10.86 -18.47
N LEU A 63 29.96 11.49 -18.07
CA LEU A 63 29.70 11.85 -16.67
C LEU A 63 29.11 10.70 -15.85
N THR A 64 28.16 9.96 -16.42
CA THR A 64 27.47 8.84 -15.75
C THR A 64 28.04 7.47 -16.13
N GLY A 65 28.90 7.39 -17.16
CA GLY A 65 29.67 6.19 -17.47
C GLY A 65 28.86 5.07 -18.11
N TYR A 66 27.99 5.38 -19.07
CA TYR A 66 27.16 4.40 -19.78
C TYR A 66 27.95 3.41 -20.68
N ASP A 67 29.27 3.57 -20.84
CA ASP A 67 30.12 2.65 -21.60
C ASP A 67 30.95 1.73 -20.68
N ARG A 68 31.22 0.50 -21.16
CA ARG A 68 31.99 -0.52 -20.42
C ARG A 68 33.45 -0.14 -20.14
N TYR A 69 33.98 0.89 -20.82
CA TYR A 69 35.38 1.29 -20.73
C TYR A 69 35.61 2.41 -19.69
N ARG A 70 34.56 3.16 -19.32
CA ARG A 70 34.57 4.28 -18.35
C ARG A 70 33.66 4.07 -17.14
N ALA A 71 33.18 2.84 -16.94
CA ALA A 71 32.41 2.42 -15.78
C ALA A 71 33.05 2.88 -14.45
N ASP A 72 34.39 2.90 -14.40
CA ASP A 72 35.19 3.21 -13.22
C ASP A 72 35.45 4.70 -12.97
N ASP A 73 35.16 5.59 -13.93
CA ASP A 73 35.43 7.02 -13.80
C ASP A 73 34.27 7.76 -13.10
N ASN A 74 34.59 8.87 -12.42
CA ASN A 74 33.63 9.84 -11.88
C ASN A 74 32.69 9.34 -10.77
N VAL A 75 33.09 8.32 -10.00
CA VAL A 75 32.32 7.76 -8.87
C VAL A 75 31.83 8.83 -7.90
N GLN A 76 32.63 9.88 -7.65
CA GLN A 76 32.23 11.01 -6.81
C GLN A 76 30.97 11.70 -7.34
N PHE A 77 31.01 12.13 -8.61
CA PHE A 77 29.90 12.82 -9.26
C PHE A 77 28.65 11.94 -9.27
N LYS A 78 28.80 10.65 -9.60
CA LYS A 78 27.70 9.68 -9.62
C LYS A 78 27.03 9.55 -8.24
N ALA A 79 27.83 9.40 -7.20
CA ALA A 79 27.33 9.29 -5.82
C ALA A 79 26.63 10.60 -5.39
N ASP A 80 27.26 11.75 -5.60
CA ASP A 80 26.67 13.06 -5.26
C ASP A 80 25.38 13.32 -6.04
N LEU A 81 25.32 12.90 -7.30
CA LEU A 81 24.10 12.98 -8.12
C LEU A 81 22.98 12.11 -7.56
N ALA A 82 23.25 10.83 -7.28
CA ALA A 82 22.25 9.92 -6.70
C ALA A 82 21.71 10.46 -5.36
N LEU A 83 22.62 10.98 -4.54
CA LEU A 83 22.35 11.65 -3.28
C LEU A 83 21.41 12.87 -3.44
N VAL A 84 21.73 13.81 -4.33
CA VAL A 84 20.90 15.00 -4.58
C VAL A 84 19.53 14.62 -5.15
N ILE A 85 19.50 13.67 -6.10
CA ILE A 85 18.23 13.20 -6.69
C ILE A 85 17.35 12.57 -5.62
N ALA A 86 17.90 11.72 -4.75
CA ALA A 86 17.14 11.08 -3.68
C ALA A 86 16.62 12.07 -2.61
N GLU A 87 17.39 13.11 -2.28
CA GLU A 87 16.96 14.17 -1.35
C GLU A 87 15.83 15.02 -1.92
N GLN A 88 15.92 15.37 -3.20
CA GLN A 88 15.01 16.30 -3.87
C GLN A 88 13.79 15.62 -4.50
N TYR A 89 13.80 14.29 -4.59
CA TYR A 89 12.69 13.52 -5.13
C TYR A 89 11.42 13.69 -4.28
N SER A 90 10.30 13.93 -4.96
CA SER A 90 8.98 14.06 -4.34
C SER A 90 7.99 13.26 -5.17
N ASP A 91 7.18 12.43 -4.51
CA ASP A 91 6.15 11.59 -5.14
C ASP A 91 5.00 12.41 -5.79
N GLY A 92 5.14 13.73 -5.88
CA GLY A 92 4.28 14.61 -6.68
C GLY A 92 2.92 14.90 -6.06
N LYS A 93 2.67 14.48 -4.82
CA LYS A 93 1.43 14.80 -4.10
C LYS A 93 1.42 16.27 -3.71
N PRO A 94 0.42 17.06 -4.15
CA PRO A 94 0.35 18.48 -3.84
C PRO A 94 0.18 18.69 -2.32
N GLY A 95 1.08 19.50 -1.72
CA GLY A 95 1.08 19.82 -0.29
C GLY A 95 2.08 19.03 0.57
N GLU A 96 2.86 18.11 0.00
CA GLU A 96 3.84 17.28 0.74
C GLU A 96 5.31 17.66 0.48
N LEU A 97 5.59 18.88 0.02
CA LEU A 97 6.97 19.32 -0.19
C LEU A 97 7.67 19.54 1.16
N LEU A 98 8.85 18.95 1.30
CA LEU A 98 9.71 19.18 2.46
C LEU A 98 10.38 20.56 2.36
N GLU A 99 10.78 21.10 3.51
CA GLU A 99 11.27 22.48 3.65
C GLU A 99 12.51 22.75 2.80
N TYR A 100 13.32 21.72 2.53
CA TYR A 100 14.54 21.78 1.74
C TYR A 100 14.36 21.36 0.26
N GLN A 101 13.13 21.12 -0.19
CA GLN A 101 12.85 20.73 -1.58
C GLN A 101 12.55 21.95 -2.46
N THR A 102 13.01 21.90 -3.72
CA THR A 102 12.75 22.95 -4.72
C THR A 102 11.25 23.15 -5.03
N ASP A 103 10.83 24.40 -5.16
CA ASP A 103 9.47 24.73 -5.61
C ASP A 103 9.32 24.67 -7.14
N SER A 104 10.44 24.71 -7.88
CA SER A 104 10.47 24.73 -9.33
C SER A 104 9.81 23.49 -9.92
N VAL A 105 8.65 23.69 -10.56
CA VAL A 105 7.85 22.60 -11.15
C VAL A 105 8.65 21.86 -12.24
N ALA A 106 9.36 22.61 -13.09
CA ALA A 106 10.17 22.03 -14.17
C ALA A 106 11.33 21.20 -13.61
N LEU A 107 11.99 21.68 -12.55
CA LEU A 107 13.10 20.97 -11.92
C LEU A 107 12.61 19.69 -11.23
N ARG A 108 11.49 19.75 -10.50
CA ARG A 108 10.86 18.57 -9.89
C ARG A 108 10.45 17.53 -10.92
N GLN A 109 9.87 17.95 -12.05
CA GLN A 109 9.54 17.02 -13.14
C GLN A 109 10.79 16.31 -13.66
N ARG A 110 11.91 17.03 -13.82
CA ARG A 110 13.17 16.43 -14.28
C ARG A 110 13.79 15.49 -13.24
N ILE A 111 13.77 15.84 -11.96
CA ILE A 111 14.23 14.98 -10.86
C ILE A 111 13.39 13.70 -10.80
N ASN A 112 12.07 13.83 -10.84
CA ASN A 112 11.15 12.70 -10.82
C ASN A 112 11.35 11.79 -12.03
N GLN A 113 11.54 12.37 -13.22
CA GLN A 113 11.88 11.61 -14.41
C GLN A 113 13.19 10.84 -14.22
N PHE A 114 14.24 11.46 -13.67
CA PHE A 114 15.53 10.80 -13.46
C PHE A 114 15.45 9.67 -12.43
N TYR A 115 14.68 9.87 -11.35
CA TYR A 115 14.48 8.87 -10.29
C TYR A 115 13.65 7.67 -10.77
N GLN A 116 12.59 7.92 -11.55
CA GLN A 116 11.66 6.88 -12.02
C GLN A 116 12.09 6.21 -13.33
N SER A 117 13.01 6.83 -14.08
CA SER A 117 13.58 6.24 -15.29
C SER A 117 14.67 5.22 -14.96
N ALA A 118 15.11 4.49 -15.98
CA ALA A 118 16.28 3.61 -15.88
C ALA A 118 17.59 4.36 -15.60
N GLU A 119 17.63 5.71 -15.61
CA GLU A 119 18.87 6.49 -15.44
C GLU A 119 19.48 6.32 -14.04
N LEU A 120 18.68 6.49 -12.98
CA LEU A 120 19.17 6.29 -11.60
C LEU A 120 19.47 4.82 -11.32
N GLU A 121 18.61 3.91 -11.78
CA GLU A 121 18.87 2.47 -11.67
C GLU A 121 20.22 2.13 -12.31
N GLN A 122 20.43 2.51 -13.57
CA GLN A 122 21.63 2.18 -14.32
C GLN A 122 22.89 2.83 -13.71
N LEU A 123 22.77 3.99 -13.07
CA LEU A 123 23.86 4.62 -12.33
C LEU A 123 24.27 3.80 -11.10
N LEU A 124 23.32 3.15 -10.43
CA LEU A 124 23.54 2.37 -9.20
C LEU A 124 23.86 0.89 -9.45
N THR A 125 23.26 0.29 -10.47
CA THR A 125 23.32 -1.16 -10.76
C THR A 125 24.06 -1.50 -12.05
N GLY A 126 24.42 -0.50 -12.87
CA GLY A 126 25.22 -0.67 -14.08
C GLY A 126 26.70 -0.95 -13.79
N GLY A 127 27.51 -0.96 -14.85
CA GLY A 127 28.96 -1.16 -14.72
C GLY A 127 29.60 -0.12 -13.79
N GLY A 128 30.32 -0.59 -12.75
CA GLY A 128 30.94 0.27 -11.74
C GLY A 128 30.01 0.71 -10.59
N GLY A 129 28.73 0.30 -10.63
CA GLY A 129 27.71 0.63 -9.63
C GLY A 129 28.10 0.23 -8.20
N ASP A 130 28.77 -0.90 -8.00
CA ASP A 130 29.22 -1.37 -6.67
C ASP A 130 30.08 -0.34 -5.91
N ARG A 131 30.91 0.43 -6.63
CA ARG A 131 31.75 1.48 -6.02
C ARG A 131 30.92 2.71 -5.65
N VAL A 132 29.92 3.04 -6.47
CA VAL A 132 28.96 4.11 -6.18
C VAL A 132 28.14 3.73 -4.95
N LEU A 133 27.57 2.52 -4.92
CA LEU A 133 26.83 1.99 -3.79
C LEU A 133 27.68 1.98 -2.51
N ARG A 134 28.92 1.48 -2.57
CA ARG A 134 29.84 1.53 -1.42
C ARG A 134 30.04 2.96 -0.92
N ARG A 135 30.27 3.92 -1.82
CA ARG A 135 30.42 5.34 -1.44
C ARG A 135 29.16 5.92 -0.82
N LEU A 136 27.98 5.56 -1.33
CA LEU A 136 26.69 5.97 -0.76
C LEU A 136 26.52 5.41 0.65
N TYR A 137 26.78 4.11 0.85
CA TYR A 137 26.70 3.49 2.17
C TYR A 137 27.73 4.04 3.15
N ASP A 138 28.97 4.31 2.71
CA ASP A 138 29.99 4.96 3.55
C ASP A 138 29.53 6.35 4.00
N HIS A 139 28.91 7.12 3.10
CA HIS A 139 28.32 8.41 3.44
C HIS A 139 27.18 8.26 4.45
N TYR A 140 26.20 7.39 4.19
CA TYR A 140 25.06 7.18 5.09
C TYR A 140 25.50 6.66 6.46
N ARG A 141 26.45 5.72 6.53
CA ARG A 141 27.00 5.21 7.80
C ARG A 141 27.64 6.29 8.65
N ARG A 142 28.17 7.34 8.02
CA ARG A 142 28.76 8.49 8.70
C ARG A 142 27.68 9.46 9.22
N VAL A 143 26.65 9.76 8.43
CA VAL A 143 25.65 10.79 8.77
C VAL A 143 24.43 10.26 9.54
N LEU A 144 24.06 8.99 9.35
CA LEU A 144 22.91 8.34 10.00
C LEU A 144 23.29 7.58 11.29
N THR A 145 24.36 7.99 11.97
CA THR A 145 24.68 7.45 13.28
C THR A 145 23.67 7.94 14.32
N LYS A 146 23.54 7.20 15.43
CA LYS A 146 22.63 7.52 16.55
C LYS A 146 22.71 8.99 17.03
N GLN A 147 23.88 9.62 16.94
CA GLN A 147 24.12 10.98 17.42
C GLN A 147 23.93 12.05 16.34
N GLU A 148 24.07 11.71 15.06
CA GLU A 148 24.26 12.69 14.00
C GLU A 148 23.05 12.81 13.08
N TRP A 149 22.25 11.75 12.93
CA TRP A 149 21.14 11.69 11.94
C TRP A 149 20.13 12.84 12.07
N LYS A 150 19.91 13.34 13.29
CA LYS A 150 19.00 14.46 13.60
C LYS A 150 19.46 15.80 13.00
N HIS A 151 20.71 15.87 12.53
CA HIS A 151 21.25 17.03 11.80
C HIS A 151 21.23 16.86 10.28
N HIS A 152 20.78 15.71 9.77
CA HIS A 152 20.76 15.39 8.34
C HIS A 152 19.39 14.84 7.89
N PRO A 153 18.29 15.62 8.05
CA PRO A 153 16.94 15.17 7.70
C PRO A 153 16.79 14.77 6.22
N ALA A 154 17.50 15.47 5.32
CA ALA A 154 17.51 15.14 3.90
C ALA A 154 18.17 13.80 3.60
N ASP A 155 19.28 13.47 4.28
CA ASP A 155 19.93 12.17 4.15
C ASP A 155 19.07 11.02 4.67
N VAL A 156 18.25 11.25 5.71
CA VAL A 156 17.28 10.25 6.19
C VAL A 156 16.27 9.93 5.07
N GLY A 157 15.64 10.97 4.50
CA GLY A 157 14.70 10.81 3.39
C GLY A 157 15.36 10.15 2.18
N GLY A 158 16.54 10.62 1.79
CA GLY A 158 17.31 10.08 0.66
C GLY A 158 17.69 8.61 0.86
N PHE A 159 18.11 8.22 2.07
CA PHE A 159 18.43 6.82 2.38
C PHE A 159 17.22 5.91 2.20
N VAL A 160 16.04 6.32 2.69
CA VAL A 160 14.79 5.57 2.51
C VAL A 160 14.50 5.37 1.02
N ARG A 161 14.63 6.43 0.20
CA ARG A 161 14.41 6.35 -1.25
C ARG A 161 15.37 5.41 -1.95
N ILE A 162 16.66 5.48 -1.65
CA ILE A 162 17.66 4.58 -2.22
C ILE A 162 17.38 3.11 -1.82
N VAL A 163 17.01 2.86 -0.56
CA VAL A 163 16.64 1.51 -0.10
C VAL A 163 15.37 1.00 -0.80
N GLU A 164 14.33 1.84 -0.93
CA GLU A 164 13.10 1.51 -1.66
C GLU A 164 13.38 1.20 -3.13
N LEU A 165 14.27 1.95 -3.79
CA LEU A 165 14.66 1.71 -5.18
C LEU A 165 15.40 0.37 -5.34
N LEU A 166 16.39 0.09 -4.49
CA LEU A 166 17.27 -1.08 -4.63
C LEU A 166 16.61 -2.39 -4.17
N TYR A 167 15.87 -2.32 -3.06
CA TYR A 167 15.37 -3.50 -2.34
C TYR A 167 13.86 -3.54 -2.22
N GLY A 168 13.16 -2.45 -2.54
CA GLY A 168 11.71 -2.41 -2.54
C GLY A 168 11.05 -3.19 -3.69
N PRO A 169 9.75 -2.99 -3.92
CA PRO A 169 8.96 -3.78 -4.86
C PRO A 169 9.22 -3.43 -6.34
N PHE A 170 10.00 -2.39 -6.62
CA PHE A 170 10.26 -1.97 -8.00
C PHE A 170 11.07 -3.05 -8.74
N PRO A 171 10.61 -3.49 -9.93
CA PRO A 171 11.36 -4.44 -10.74
C PRO A 171 12.59 -3.73 -11.30
N LEU A 172 13.77 -4.16 -10.86
CA LEU A 172 15.05 -3.72 -11.41
C LEU A 172 15.45 -4.64 -12.56
N THR A 173 16.03 -4.06 -13.59
CA THR A 173 16.73 -4.75 -14.68
C THR A 173 17.87 -5.60 -14.14
N ASN A 174 18.63 -5.06 -13.17
CA ASN A 174 19.71 -5.77 -12.47
C ASN A 174 19.46 -5.72 -10.95
N PRO A 175 18.81 -6.74 -10.36
CA PRO A 175 18.49 -6.73 -8.94
C PRO A 175 19.76 -6.87 -8.09
N VAL A 176 19.95 -5.93 -7.15
CA VAL A 176 21.02 -6.01 -6.15
C VAL A 176 20.65 -7.02 -5.07
N GLU A 177 21.60 -7.90 -4.73
CA GLU A 177 21.45 -8.85 -3.63
C GLU A 177 21.59 -8.13 -2.29
N LEU A 178 20.69 -8.44 -1.34
CA LEU A 178 20.76 -7.89 0.01
C LEU A 178 21.65 -8.79 0.88
N ASP A 179 22.81 -8.29 1.28
CA ASP A 179 23.69 -9.00 2.22
C ASP A 179 23.30 -8.74 3.70
N ASP A 180 23.86 -9.55 4.61
CA ASP A 180 23.53 -9.50 6.04
C ASP A 180 23.94 -8.18 6.72
N ASP A 181 25.08 -7.58 6.33
CA ASP A 181 25.59 -6.33 6.91
C ASP A 181 24.74 -5.13 6.46
N THR A 182 24.38 -5.10 5.19
CA THR A 182 23.45 -4.11 4.63
C THR A 182 22.06 -4.25 5.28
N ALA A 183 21.54 -5.47 5.42
CA ALA A 183 20.26 -5.72 6.07
C ALA A 183 20.26 -5.27 7.55
N ALA A 184 21.31 -5.59 8.30
CA ALA A 184 21.46 -5.16 9.69
C ALA A 184 21.56 -3.63 9.82
N TYR A 185 22.26 -2.98 8.89
CA TYR A 185 22.36 -1.52 8.87
C TYR A 185 21.02 -0.85 8.57
N ILE A 186 20.28 -1.32 7.56
CA ILE A 186 18.93 -0.83 7.24
C ILE A 186 17.99 -1.02 8.45
N LEU A 187 18.06 -2.19 9.11
CA LEU A 187 17.29 -2.46 10.33
C LEU A 187 17.63 -1.45 11.43
N SER A 188 18.91 -1.20 11.68
CA SER A 188 19.36 -0.27 12.73
C SER A 188 18.84 1.15 12.50
N VAL A 189 18.88 1.63 11.25
CA VAL A 189 18.31 2.93 10.90
C VAL A 189 16.79 2.90 11.07
N GLY A 190 16.11 1.87 10.57
CA GLY A 190 14.66 1.69 10.70
C GLY A 190 14.19 1.73 12.16
N VAL A 191 14.86 1.00 13.06
CA VAL A 191 14.57 1.01 14.51
C VAL A 191 14.75 2.42 15.09
N THR A 192 15.84 3.10 14.75
CA THR A 192 16.11 4.47 15.24
C THR A 192 14.98 5.43 14.84
N LEU A 193 14.46 5.30 13.63
CA LEU A 193 13.40 6.16 13.11
C LEU A 193 12.02 5.85 13.70
N VAL A 194 11.66 4.58 13.86
CA VAL A 194 10.37 4.20 14.48
C VAL A 194 10.29 4.48 15.97
N GLU A 195 11.43 4.54 16.66
CA GLU A 195 11.50 4.92 18.07
C GLU A 195 11.43 6.45 18.27
N PHE A 196 11.66 7.24 17.23
CA PHE A 196 11.55 8.69 17.28
C PHE A 196 10.08 9.13 17.44
N PHE A 197 9.84 10.31 18.02
CA PHE A 197 8.48 10.74 18.38
C PHE A 197 7.67 11.26 17.18
N ASP A 198 8.33 11.74 16.14
CA ASP A 198 7.68 12.37 14.99
C ASP A 198 7.12 11.31 14.00
N PRO A 199 5.80 11.34 13.68
CA PRO A 199 5.16 10.39 12.77
C PRO A 199 5.78 10.29 11.37
N MET A 200 6.37 11.38 10.85
CA MET A 200 7.00 11.38 9.53
C MET A 200 8.20 10.42 9.51
N TYR A 201 9.04 10.49 10.54
CA TYR A 201 10.20 9.62 10.69
C TYR A 201 9.78 8.19 11.04
N GLN A 202 8.74 8.02 11.87
CA GLN A 202 8.19 6.68 12.12
C GLN A 202 7.70 6.02 10.83
N ARG A 203 7.04 6.78 9.94
CA ARG A 203 6.64 6.28 8.61
C ARG A 203 7.86 5.88 7.78
N MET A 204 8.90 6.70 7.75
CA MET A 204 10.16 6.37 7.06
C MET A 204 10.81 5.09 7.59
N GLY A 205 10.80 4.89 8.91
CA GLY A 205 11.26 3.66 9.53
C GLY A 205 10.43 2.43 9.10
N LEU A 206 9.11 2.57 9.03
CA LEU A 206 8.21 1.53 8.49
C LEU A 206 8.46 1.23 7.01
N GLN A 207 8.81 2.24 6.20
CA GLN A 207 9.18 2.03 4.79
C GLN A 207 10.45 1.19 4.65
N LEU A 208 11.47 1.46 5.46
CA LEU A 208 12.68 0.63 5.52
C LEU A 208 12.37 -0.81 5.93
N PHE A 209 11.49 -0.98 6.93
CA PHE A 209 11.02 -2.31 7.33
C PHE A 209 10.28 -3.04 6.21
N CYS A 210 9.41 -2.36 5.47
CA CYS A 210 8.71 -2.94 4.33
C CYS A 210 9.68 -3.37 3.20
N ALA A 211 10.74 -2.60 2.96
CA ALA A 211 11.77 -2.97 1.99
C ALA A 211 12.52 -4.23 2.42
N LEU A 212 12.86 -4.36 3.71
CA LEU A 212 13.51 -5.55 4.26
C LEU A 212 12.62 -6.80 4.16
N LEU A 213 11.33 -6.68 4.48
CA LEU A 213 10.37 -7.78 4.45
C LEU A 213 9.89 -8.15 3.03
N GLY A 214 10.43 -7.52 2.00
CA GLY A 214 10.07 -7.79 0.61
C GLY A 214 10.30 -9.26 0.20
N PRO A 215 9.53 -9.79 -0.77
CA PRO A 215 9.54 -11.20 -1.12
C PRO A 215 10.89 -11.70 -1.66
N ARG A 216 11.70 -10.81 -2.24
CA ARG A 216 13.07 -11.09 -2.71
C ARG A 216 14.04 -11.48 -1.59
N HIS A 217 13.77 -11.04 -0.35
CA HIS A 217 14.74 -11.09 0.75
C HIS A 217 14.40 -12.12 1.82
N LYS A 218 13.37 -12.96 1.59
CA LYS A 218 12.85 -13.95 2.56
C LYS A 218 13.95 -14.82 3.19
N HIS A 219 14.94 -15.24 2.41
CA HIS A 219 16.06 -16.06 2.91
C HIS A 219 16.93 -15.32 3.94
N VAL A 220 17.35 -14.09 3.62
CA VAL A 220 18.19 -13.26 4.51
C VAL A 220 17.43 -12.93 5.79
N MET A 221 16.16 -12.56 5.66
CA MET A 221 15.30 -12.23 6.80
C MET A 221 15.15 -13.39 7.78
N ARG A 222 14.97 -14.62 7.27
CA ARG A 222 14.86 -15.83 8.10
C ARG A 222 16.17 -16.19 8.77
N ARG A 223 17.29 -16.20 8.03
CA ARG A 223 18.61 -16.55 8.56
C ARG A 223 19.08 -15.61 9.66
N THR A 224 18.81 -14.31 9.51
CA THR A 224 19.27 -13.25 10.44
C THR A 224 18.26 -12.95 11.55
N ASN A 225 17.05 -13.49 11.46
CA ASN A 225 15.94 -13.22 12.37
C ASN A 225 15.47 -11.74 12.41
N ILE A 226 15.82 -10.94 11.41
CA ILE A 226 15.48 -9.51 11.31
C ILE A 226 13.95 -9.28 11.31
N HIS A 227 13.20 -10.15 10.63
CA HIS A 227 11.73 -10.07 10.54
C HIS A 227 11.02 -10.04 11.91
N GLN A 228 11.55 -10.74 12.92
CA GLN A 228 11.00 -10.71 14.29
C GLN A 228 11.25 -9.36 14.97
N VAL A 229 12.45 -8.79 14.78
CA VAL A 229 12.80 -7.48 15.33
C VAL A 229 11.92 -6.40 14.70
N VAL A 230 11.74 -6.45 13.37
CA VAL A 230 10.84 -5.58 12.63
C VAL A 230 9.42 -5.66 13.21
N TYR A 231 8.85 -6.86 13.32
CA TYR A 231 7.50 -7.06 13.86
C TYR A 231 7.37 -6.50 15.29
N SER A 232 8.32 -6.80 16.17
CA SER A 232 8.29 -6.34 17.57
C SER A 232 8.31 -4.82 17.73
N ASN A 233 8.88 -4.10 16.76
CA ASN A 233 8.88 -2.64 16.74
C ASN A 233 7.64 -2.08 16.05
N ALA A 234 7.22 -2.66 14.92
CA ALA A 234 6.03 -2.24 14.18
C ALA A 234 4.76 -2.41 15.02
N ILE A 235 4.55 -3.55 15.67
CA ILE A 235 3.29 -3.82 16.41
C ILE A 235 3.06 -2.82 17.55
N LYS A 236 4.12 -2.31 18.19
CA LYS A 236 4.03 -1.28 19.24
C LYS A 236 3.47 0.05 18.73
N LEU A 237 3.54 0.28 17.42
CA LEU A 237 3.01 1.48 16.78
C LEU A 237 1.51 1.40 16.49
N THR A 238 0.87 0.23 16.58
CA THR A 238 -0.59 0.10 16.36
C THR A 238 -1.43 0.93 17.32
N ALA A 239 -0.90 1.21 18.52
CA ALA A 239 -1.53 2.10 19.50
C ALA A 239 -1.30 3.60 19.21
N LYS A 240 -0.46 3.94 18.22
CA LYS A 240 -0.01 5.30 17.92
C LYS A 240 -0.46 5.73 16.53
N CYS A 241 -0.79 7.02 16.37
CA CYS A 241 -1.01 7.73 15.10
C CYS A 241 -2.07 7.13 14.14
N LYS A 242 -3.08 7.91 13.80
CA LYS A 242 -4.18 7.50 12.89
C LYS A 242 -4.07 8.05 11.46
N GLN A 243 -2.96 8.68 11.11
CA GLN A 243 -2.80 9.24 9.76
C GLN A 243 -2.76 8.12 8.72
N GLU A 244 -3.49 8.28 7.62
CA GLU A 244 -3.65 7.24 6.60
C GLU A 244 -2.33 6.73 6.02
N PRO A 245 -1.37 7.57 5.59
CA PRO A 245 -0.12 7.08 5.00
C PRO A 245 0.76 6.33 6.00
N PHE A 246 0.67 6.69 7.27
CA PHE A 246 1.36 5.98 8.34
C PHE A 246 0.72 4.61 8.60
N LEU A 247 -0.61 4.58 8.68
CA LEU A 247 -1.37 3.38 8.95
C LEU A 247 -1.22 2.35 7.83
N ASP A 248 -1.21 2.79 6.56
CA ASP A 248 -0.97 1.90 5.43
C ASP A 248 0.43 1.27 5.49
N ALA A 249 1.48 2.08 5.70
CA ALA A 249 2.85 1.57 5.85
C ALA A 249 2.98 0.60 7.04
N LEU A 250 2.29 0.87 8.15
CA LEU A 250 2.29 0.03 9.33
C LEU A 250 1.68 -1.34 9.04
N TRP A 251 0.48 -1.39 8.50
CA TRP A 251 -0.20 -2.65 8.23
C TRP A 251 0.41 -3.41 7.06
N LYS A 252 1.00 -2.70 6.08
CA LYS A 252 1.86 -3.32 5.06
C LYS A 252 3.01 -4.08 5.69
N CYS A 253 3.72 -3.44 6.61
CA CYS A 253 4.84 -4.05 7.33
C CYS A 253 4.39 -5.28 8.14
N VAL A 254 3.27 -5.19 8.86
CA VAL A 254 2.73 -6.32 9.64
C VAL A 254 2.31 -7.47 8.72
N TYR A 255 1.62 -7.17 7.62
CA TYR A 255 1.19 -8.20 6.67
C TYR A 255 2.36 -8.91 6.01
N GLN A 256 3.39 -8.19 5.56
CA GLN A 256 4.59 -8.81 4.97
C GLN A 256 5.33 -9.71 5.97
N TYR A 257 5.30 -9.39 7.28
CA TYR A 257 5.80 -10.29 8.31
C TYR A 257 5.00 -11.60 8.35
N VAL A 258 3.66 -11.52 8.34
CA VAL A 258 2.80 -12.72 8.34
C VAL A 258 3.03 -13.55 7.07
N GLU A 259 3.12 -12.92 5.90
CA GLU A 259 3.40 -13.60 4.62
C GLU A 259 4.75 -14.34 4.63
N LEU A 260 5.75 -13.74 5.29
CA LEU A 260 7.06 -14.35 5.45
C LEU A 260 7.01 -15.57 6.39
N GLU A 261 6.25 -15.51 7.49
CA GLU A 261 6.08 -16.62 8.42
C GLU A 261 5.21 -17.75 7.83
N GLU A 262 4.12 -17.43 7.12
CA GLU A 262 3.17 -18.40 6.54
C GLU A 262 3.73 -19.20 5.36
N SER A 263 4.76 -18.70 4.67
CA SER A 263 5.36 -19.38 3.51
C SER A 263 6.04 -20.73 3.82
N ASN A 264 5.90 -21.26 5.04
CA ASN A 264 6.25 -22.63 5.41
C ASN A 264 5.01 -23.38 5.95
N PHE A 265 4.13 -23.78 5.03
CA PHE A 265 2.78 -24.35 5.29
C PHE A 265 2.71 -25.50 6.30
N ASN A 266 3.81 -26.20 6.57
CA ASN A 266 3.85 -27.38 7.43
C ASN A 266 4.10 -27.06 8.91
N ASP A 267 4.49 -25.83 9.27
CA ASP A 267 4.96 -25.53 10.63
C ASP A 267 4.66 -24.09 11.06
N PHE A 268 3.40 -23.65 10.89
CA PHE A 268 2.98 -22.35 11.43
C PHE A 268 2.84 -22.44 12.95
N SER A 269 3.94 -22.18 13.66
CA SER A 269 4.07 -22.35 15.11
C SER A 269 3.61 -21.14 15.94
N LYS A 270 3.16 -20.04 15.30
CA LYS A 270 2.88 -18.75 15.95
C LYS A 270 1.44 -18.25 15.78
N TRP A 271 0.46 -19.15 15.87
CA TRP A 271 -0.97 -18.78 15.80
C TRP A 271 -1.38 -17.67 16.78
N ASN A 272 -0.78 -17.65 17.98
CA ASN A 272 -1.03 -16.59 18.96
C ASN A 272 -0.70 -15.18 18.42
N THR A 273 0.37 -15.07 17.61
CA THR A 273 0.75 -13.79 17.00
C THR A 273 -0.25 -13.34 15.95
N ILE A 274 -0.80 -14.27 15.16
CA ILE A 274 -1.90 -13.96 14.23
C ILE A 274 -3.17 -13.60 15.01
N ASP A 275 -3.49 -14.31 16.09
CA ASP A 275 -4.63 -13.98 16.97
C ASP A 275 -4.52 -12.52 17.47
N ASP A 276 -3.35 -12.10 17.96
CA ASP A 276 -3.12 -10.71 18.41
C ASP A 276 -3.25 -9.67 17.28
N ILE A 277 -2.71 -9.98 16.10
CA ILE A 277 -2.80 -9.14 14.90
C ILE A 277 -4.26 -8.97 14.46
N MET A 278 -4.99 -10.08 14.38
CA MET A 278 -6.40 -10.11 13.99
C MET A 278 -7.26 -9.34 14.99
N GLU A 279 -7.06 -9.54 16.29
CA GLU A 279 -7.79 -8.78 17.32
C GLU A 279 -7.49 -7.27 17.23
N THR A 280 -6.24 -6.89 16.95
CA THR A 280 -5.86 -5.49 16.77
C THR A 280 -6.54 -4.89 15.55
N LEU A 281 -6.57 -5.59 14.41
CA LEU A 281 -7.25 -5.16 13.19
C LEU A 281 -8.76 -5.04 13.39
N LEU A 282 -9.39 -6.05 13.99
CA LEU A 282 -10.83 -6.08 14.21
C LEU A 282 -11.27 -4.98 15.17
N ASN A 283 -10.52 -4.74 16.25
CA ASN A 283 -10.81 -3.63 17.14
C ASN A 283 -10.57 -2.27 16.46
N GLY A 284 -9.50 -2.13 15.68
CA GLY A 284 -9.24 -0.94 14.86
C GLY A 284 -10.39 -0.62 13.92
N LEU A 285 -10.86 -1.62 13.16
CA LEU A 285 -11.96 -1.48 12.20
C LEU A 285 -13.29 -1.15 12.89
N MET A 286 -13.62 -1.82 14.01
CA MET A 286 -14.87 -1.64 14.74
C MET A 286 -15.07 -0.20 15.25
N PHE A 287 -14.00 0.44 15.71
CA PHE A 287 -14.07 1.77 16.34
C PHE A 287 -13.67 2.91 15.40
N GLU A 288 -13.22 2.62 14.17
CA GLU A 288 -12.83 3.66 13.24
C GLU A 288 -14.02 4.22 12.46
N SER A 289 -14.18 5.54 12.53
CA SER A 289 -15.25 6.28 11.85
C SER A 289 -14.79 6.90 10.54
N ASN A 290 -13.49 7.15 10.37
CA ASN A 290 -12.95 7.64 9.11
C ASN A 290 -12.97 6.51 8.08
N LEU A 291 -13.65 6.73 6.94
CA LEU A 291 -13.82 5.73 5.89
C LEU A 291 -12.50 5.33 5.22
N ALA A 292 -11.58 6.27 5.01
CA ALA A 292 -10.30 5.98 4.38
C ALA A 292 -9.39 5.17 5.32
N THR A 293 -9.35 5.51 6.61
CA THR A 293 -8.67 4.72 7.64
C THR A 293 -9.31 3.33 7.79
N SER A 294 -10.65 3.24 7.78
CA SER A 294 -11.38 1.97 7.81
C SER A 294 -11.06 1.11 6.58
N SER A 295 -10.91 1.74 5.40
CA SER A 295 -10.54 1.04 4.16
C SER A 295 -9.17 0.36 4.27
N ILE A 296 -8.22 0.99 4.96
CA ILE A 296 -6.88 0.40 5.21
C ILE A 296 -7.02 -0.82 6.12
N TYR A 297 -7.70 -0.69 7.26
CA TYR A 297 -7.93 -1.83 8.16
C TYR A 297 -8.63 -3.00 7.45
N LEU A 298 -9.67 -2.69 6.68
CA LEU A 298 -10.43 -3.67 5.91
C LEU A 298 -9.55 -4.36 4.86
N LEU A 299 -8.73 -3.61 4.12
CA LEU A 299 -7.80 -4.17 3.14
C LEU A 299 -6.86 -5.21 3.77
N TYR A 300 -6.23 -4.87 4.89
CA TYR A 300 -5.29 -5.78 5.53
C TYR A 300 -5.98 -6.95 6.26
N LEU A 301 -7.21 -6.76 6.74
CA LEU A 301 -8.05 -7.86 7.21
C LEU A 301 -8.34 -8.86 6.07
N LEU A 302 -8.73 -8.35 4.90
CA LEU A 302 -8.97 -9.18 3.71
C LEU A 302 -7.71 -9.92 3.27
N LYS A 303 -6.57 -9.23 3.20
CA LYS A 303 -5.27 -9.83 2.86
C LYS A 303 -4.91 -10.99 3.81
N LEU A 304 -5.12 -10.82 5.12
CA LEU A 304 -4.88 -11.90 6.09
C LEU A 304 -5.84 -13.08 5.89
N LEU A 305 -7.14 -12.81 5.71
CA LEU A 305 -8.14 -13.85 5.48
C LEU A 305 -7.93 -14.61 4.16
N ALA A 306 -7.27 -13.98 3.19
CA ALA A 306 -6.97 -14.55 1.88
C ALA A 306 -5.51 -15.02 1.72
N ILE A 307 -4.71 -15.06 2.79
CA ILE A 307 -3.27 -15.34 2.69
C ILE A 307 -2.94 -16.73 2.12
N ASP A 308 -3.85 -17.69 2.29
CA ASP A 308 -3.78 -19.07 1.80
C ASP A 308 -4.50 -19.28 0.46
N LEU A 309 -4.95 -18.18 -0.17
CA LEU A 309 -5.58 -18.16 -1.48
C LEU A 309 -4.58 -17.63 -2.53
N PRO A 310 -3.65 -18.46 -3.06
CA PRO A 310 -2.55 -18.00 -3.91
C PRO A 310 -3.00 -17.39 -5.25
N ASN A 311 -4.23 -17.69 -5.69
CA ASN A 311 -4.80 -17.11 -6.91
C ASN A 311 -5.50 -15.76 -6.66
N TYR A 312 -5.57 -15.31 -5.40
CA TYR A 312 -6.27 -14.09 -5.00
C TYR A 312 -5.28 -13.10 -4.39
N ILE A 313 -4.82 -12.16 -5.21
CA ILE A 313 -3.99 -11.05 -4.74
C ILE A 313 -4.91 -9.85 -4.51
N ILE A 314 -4.97 -9.40 -3.26
CA ILE A 314 -5.81 -8.27 -2.83
C ILE A 314 -4.90 -7.08 -2.55
N ASP A 315 -4.35 -6.42 -3.57
CA ASP A 315 -3.38 -5.33 -3.33
C ASP A 315 -4.04 -4.00 -2.96
N GLU A 316 -5.14 -3.66 -3.64
CA GLU A 316 -5.99 -2.50 -3.36
C GLU A 316 -7.47 -2.89 -3.46
N LEU A 317 -8.34 -2.16 -2.75
CA LEU A 317 -9.80 -2.35 -2.87
C LEU A 317 -10.36 -1.91 -4.23
N ASP A 318 -9.57 -1.14 -5.00
CA ASP A 318 -9.94 -0.62 -6.32
C ASP A 318 -9.37 -1.44 -7.48
N GLU A 319 -8.26 -2.14 -7.23
CA GLU A 319 -7.46 -2.85 -8.23
C GLU A 319 -7.24 -4.32 -7.84
N LEU A 320 -8.32 -5.10 -7.75
CA LEU A 320 -8.14 -6.55 -7.79
C LEU A 320 -7.69 -6.97 -9.20
N GLN A 321 -6.40 -7.26 -9.36
CA GLN A 321 -5.78 -7.92 -10.52
C GLN A 321 -5.45 -9.37 -10.11
N SER A 322 -5.75 -10.49 -10.79
CA SER A 322 -6.35 -10.85 -12.09
C SER A 322 -6.81 -12.33 -12.02
N ILE A 323 -7.82 -12.79 -12.78
CA ILE A 323 -7.56 -13.60 -13.98
C ILE A 323 -8.21 -12.93 -15.19
N ASP A 324 -7.32 -12.51 -16.08
CA ASP A 324 -7.48 -11.94 -17.41
C ASP A 324 -7.61 -10.41 -17.53
N ARG A 325 -6.63 -9.87 -18.26
CA ARG A 325 -6.42 -8.45 -18.54
C ARG A 325 -7.50 -7.98 -19.52
N LYS A 326 -8.70 -7.70 -19.01
CA LYS A 326 -9.75 -6.80 -19.56
C LYS A 326 -11.07 -7.03 -18.81
N CYS A 327 -11.20 -6.53 -17.58
CA CYS A 327 -12.53 -6.22 -17.03
C CYS A 327 -12.47 -5.19 -15.89
N HIS A 328 -13.05 -4.01 -16.11
CA HIS A 328 -13.20 -2.94 -15.12
C HIS A 328 -14.42 -3.14 -14.20
N LEU A 329 -14.63 -4.36 -13.72
CA LEU A 329 -15.77 -4.72 -12.88
C LEU A 329 -15.29 -5.57 -11.71
N TYR A 330 -15.73 -5.20 -10.51
CA TYR A 330 -15.53 -5.90 -9.24
C TYR A 330 -16.08 -7.33 -9.21
N GLU A 331 -16.88 -7.72 -10.21
CA GLU A 331 -17.72 -8.91 -10.18
C GLU A 331 -17.04 -10.24 -10.53
N PRO A 332 -16.14 -10.35 -11.54
CA PRO A 332 -15.52 -11.62 -11.88
C PRO A 332 -14.72 -12.24 -10.72
N VAL A 333 -14.08 -11.40 -9.89
CA VAL A 333 -13.31 -11.88 -8.73
C VAL A 333 -14.23 -12.37 -7.61
N CYS A 334 -15.26 -11.59 -7.27
CA CYS A 334 -16.27 -12.02 -6.30
C CYS A 334 -16.97 -13.31 -6.74
N GLU A 335 -17.33 -13.43 -8.03
CA GLU A 335 -17.96 -14.63 -8.58
C GLU A 335 -17.05 -15.84 -8.47
N GLN A 336 -15.79 -15.74 -8.93
CA GLN A 336 -14.85 -16.83 -8.81
C GLN A 336 -14.65 -17.24 -7.34
N LEU A 337 -14.51 -16.26 -6.43
CA LEU A 337 -14.36 -16.54 -4.99
C LEU A 337 -15.57 -17.26 -4.40
N ARG A 338 -16.80 -16.88 -4.80
CA ARG A 338 -18.01 -17.60 -4.40
C ARG A 338 -17.99 -19.04 -4.90
N GLN A 339 -17.65 -19.24 -6.17
CA GLN A 339 -17.59 -20.58 -6.79
C GLN A 339 -16.51 -21.45 -6.13
N ASP A 340 -15.32 -20.91 -5.86
CA ASP A 340 -14.23 -21.65 -5.21
C ASP A 340 -14.60 -22.05 -3.77
N CYS A 341 -15.20 -21.13 -3.00
CA CYS A 341 -15.68 -21.42 -1.64
C CYS A 341 -16.82 -22.45 -1.64
N LEU A 342 -17.76 -22.40 -2.59
CA LEU A 342 -18.84 -23.38 -2.73
C LEU A 342 -18.33 -24.73 -3.28
N GLY A 343 -17.25 -24.72 -4.05
CA GLY A 343 -16.63 -25.87 -4.71
C GLY A 343 -15.77 -26.74 -3.80
N GLY A 344 -15.73 -26.47 -2.48
CA GLY A 344 -15.05 -27.29 -1.48
C GLY A 344 -13.81 -26.65 -0.84
N PHE A 345 -13.56 -25.35 -1.08
CA PHE A 345 -12.59 -24.62 -0.28
C PHE A 345 -13.17 -24.33 1.11
N HIS A 346 -12.62 -24.99 2.13
CA HIS A 346 -12.99 -24.79 3.53
C HIS A 346 -11.83 -24.17 4.30
N ASN A 347 -12.03 -22.96 4.82
CA ASN A 347 -10.99 -22.27 5.58
C ASN A 347 -11.23 -22.34 7.09
N ARG A 348 -10.81 -23.46 7.68
CA ARG A 348 -11.01 -23.74 9.12
C ARG A 348 -10.15 -22.86 10.02
N ARG A 349 -9.08 -22.25 9.50
CA ARG A 349 -8.15 -21.39 10.27
C ARG A 349 -8.89 -20.20 10.86
N TYR A 350 -9.82 -19.62 10.10
CA TYR A 350 -10.51 -18.39 10.47
C TYR A 350 -11.79 -18.57 11.29
N TYR A 351 -12.17 -19.82 11.63
CA TYR A 351 -13.36 -20.10 12.45
C TYR A 351 -13.29 -19.47 13.83
N ARG A 352 -12.10 -19.13 14.33
CA ARG A 352 -11.93 -18.44 15.62
C ARG A 352 -12.49 -17.01 15.60
N TRP A 353 -12.37 -16.30 14.47
CA TRP A 353 -12.76 -14.89 14.36
C TRP A 353 -14.13 -14.68 13.68
N ILE A 354 -14.71 -15.71 13.08
CA ILE A 354 -15.99 -15.65 12.35
C ILE A 354 -17.07 -14.87 13.12
N LYS A 355 -17.26 -15.20 14.40
CA LYS A 355 -18.29 -14.57 15.23
C LYS A 355 -18.08 -13.08 15.35
N ARG A 356 -16.83 -12.66 15.59
CA ARG A 356 -16.46 -11.25 15.77
C ARG A 356 -16.62 -10.46 14.48
N ILE A 357 -16.23 -11.06 13.36
CA ILE A 357 -16.38 -10.46 12.03
C ILE A 357 -17.87 -10.31 11.68
N ILE A 358 -18.68 -11.37 11.86
CA ILE A 358 -20.12 -11.30 11.57
C ILE A 358 -20.82 -10.27 12.47
N GLU A 359 -20.44 -10.16 13.74
CA GLU A 359 -20.94 -9.12 14.64
C GLU A 359 -20.64 -7.69 14.17
N MET A 360 -19.54 -7.50 13.45
CA MET A 360 -19.12 -6.20 12.91
C MET A 360 -19.82 -5.85 11.59
N LEU A 361 -20.19 -6.84 10.78
CA LEU A 361 -20.70 -6.64 9.42
C LEU A 361 -21.82 -5.59 9.31
N PRO A 362 -22.87 -5.56 10.17
CA PRO A 362 -23.91 -4.52 10.10
C PRO A 362 -23.37 -3.10 10.22
N HIS A 363 -22.40 -2.89 11.11
CA HIS A 363 -21.77 -1.59 11.32
C HIS A 363 -20.95 -1.15 10.10
N GLU A 364 -20.23 -2.09 9.48
CA GLU A 364 -19.46 -1.80 8.28
C GLU A 364 -20.35 -1.56 7.06
N ALA A 365 -21.48 -2.26 6.96
CA ALA A 365 -22.50 -2.03 5.93
C ALA A 365 -23.08 -0.61 5.98
N ILE A 366 -23.22 -0.02 7.18
CA ILE A 366 -23.64 1.38 7.32
C ILE A 366 -22.59 2.33 6.72
N LYS A 367 -21.29 2.07 6.92
CA LYS A 367 -20.21 2.90 6.35
C LYS A 367 -20.16 2.84 4.82
N CYS A 368 -20.70 1.78 4.21
CA CYS A 368 -20.87 1.68 2.76
C CYS A 368 -21.89 2.68 2.20
N GLN A 369 -22.78 3.20 3.03
CA GLN A 369 -23.84 4.10 2.60
C GLN A 369 -23.27 5.49 2.29
N GLY A 370 -23.10 5.78 1.00
CA GLY A 370 -22.73 7.13 0.55
C GLY A 370 -22.81 7.30 -0.96
N GLY A 371 -22.21 8.39 -1.45
CA GLY A 371 -22.28 8.79 -2.86
C GLY A 371 -20.92 9.08 -3.51
N THR A 372 -19.82 8.76 -2.83
CA THR A 372 -18.45 8.94 -3.38
C THR A 372 -17.84 7.59 -3.75
N ARG A 373 -16.86 7.58 -4.66
CA ARG A 373 -16.11 6.41 -5.09
C ARG A 373 -15.53 5.64 -3.91
N MET A 374 -15.05 6.33 -2.87
CA MET A 374 -14.56 5.69 -1.64
C MET A 374 -15.61 4.80 -0.96
N HIS A 375 -16.89 5.20 -0.96
CA HIS A 375 -17.96 4.34 -0.45
C HIS A 375 -18.16 3.11 -1.33
N GLY A 376 -18.08 3.25 -2.65
CA GLY A 376 -18.10 2.12 -3.59
C GLY A 376 -16.95 1.12 -3.37
N LYS A 377 -15.72 1.62 -3.17
CA LYS A 377 -14.53 0.80 -2.83
C LYS A 377 -14.73 0.05 -1.52
N TYR A 378 -15.19 0.77 -0.50
CA TYR A 378 -15.41 0.22 0.82
C TYR A 378 -16.48 -0.88 0.80
N CYS A 379 -17.58 -0.60 0.11
CA CYS A 379 -18.67 -1.53 -0.17
C CYS A 379 -18.15 -2.83 -0.81
N HIS A 380 -17.29 -2.72 -1.83
CA HIS A 380 -16.66 -3.89 -2.42
C HIS A 380 -15.80 -4.68 -1.42
N GLY A 381 -14.97 -4.01 -0.61
CA GLY A 381 -14.21 -4.66 0.46
C GLY A 381 -15.09 -5.40 1.47
N VAL A 382 -16.22 -4.80 1.88
CA VAL A 382 -17.19 -5.42 2.79
C VAL A 382 -17.84 -6.65 2.13
N ASN A 383 -18.06 -6.62 0.82
CA ASN A 383 -18.54 -7.78 0.08
C ASN A 383 -17.54 -8.95 0.12
N LEU A 384 -16.27 -8.68 -0.16
CA LEU A 384 -15.21 -9.69 -0.09
C LEU A 384 -15.10 -10.28 1.31
N LEU A 385 -15.19 -9.43 2.34
CA LEU A 385 -15.16 -9.86 3.74
C LEU A 385 -16.31 -10.81 4.02
N PHE A 386 -17.52 -10.47 3.56
CA PHE A 386 -18.68 -11.33 3.69
C PHE A 386 -18.49 -12.68 2.99
N ILE A 387 -17.95 -12.70 1.76
CA ILE A 387 -17.70 -13.96 1.03
C ILE A 387 -16.70 -14.84 1.78
N LEU A 388 -15.52 -14.29 2.11
CA LEU A 388 -14.42 -15.01 2.77
C LEU A 388 -14.83 -15.58 4.14
N VAL A 389 -15.81 -14.96 4.80
CA VAL A 389 -16.19 -15.29 6.19
C VAL A 389 -17.57 -15.94 6.28
N THR A 390 -18.28 -16.17 5.17
CA THR A 390 -19.56 -16.90 5.23
C THR A 390 -19.64 -18.09 4.28
N PHE A 391 -18.95 -18.06 3.14
CA PHE A 391 -19.02 -19.13 2.15
C PHE A 391 -18.18 -20.37 2.50
N PRO A 392 -16.94 -20.27 3.01
CA PRO A 392 -16.08 -21.44 3.24
C PRO A 392 -16.32 -22.13 4.59
N ILE A 393 -17.50 -21.95 5.20
CA ILE A 393 -17.79 -22.45 6.55
C ILE A 393 -18.62 -23.72 6.52
N GLU A 394 -18.12 -24.70 7.24
CA GLU A 394 -18.77 -25.98 7.46
C GLU A 394 -19.97 -25.81 8.43
N PRO A 395 -21.13 -26.44 8.15
CA PRO A 395 -22.32 -26.35 8.99
C PRO A 395 -22.07 -26.64 10.47
N GLU A 396 -21.14 -27.54 10.78
CA GLU A 396 -20.77 -27.96 12.12
C GLU A 396 -20.18 -26.81 12.95
N ALA A 397 -19.46 -25.87 12.31
CA ALA A 397 -18.86 -24.72 12.99
C ALA A 397 -19.89 -23.69 13.48
N LEU A 398 -21.12 -23.76 12.95
CA LEU A 398 -22.21 -22.81 13.26
C LEU A 398 -23.12 -23.28 14.39
N GLN A 399 -23.06 -24.56 14.78
CA GLN A 399 -24.01 -25.20 15.71
C GLN A 399 -23.96 -24.65 17.14
N ALA A 400 -22.87 -24.00 17.56
CA ALA A 400 -22.71 -23.49 18.94
C ALA A 400 -23.01 -21.98 19.13
N VAL A 401 -23.29 -21.20 18.07
CA VAL A 401 -23.25 -19.72 18.11
C VAL A 401 -24.48 -19.05 17.45
N HIS A 402 -25.56 -19.80 17.35
CA HIS A 402 -26.55 -19.65 16.29
C HIS A 402 -27.34 -18.32 16.27
N ILE A 403 -27.91 -17.87 17.40
CA ILE A 403 -28.89 -16.76 17.36
C ILE A 403 -28.24 -15.40 17.05
N LYS A 404 -27.12 -15.06 17.70
CA LYS A 404 -26.50 -13.73 17.52
C LYS A 404 -25.91 -13.58 16.11
N ILE A 405 -25.29 -14.64 15.58
CA ILE A 405 -24.81 -14.68 14.19
C ILE A 405 -25.97 -14.45 13.22
N GLN A 406 -27.09 -15.15 13.41
CA GLN A 406 -28.28 -14.99 12.57
C GLN A 406 -28.84 -13.56 12.61
N THR A 407 -28.98 -12.97 13.81
CA THR A 407 -29.48 -11.60 13.95
C THR A 407 -28.59 -10.60 13.20
N ASN A 408 -27.27 -10.70 13.36
CA ASN A 408 -26.34 -9.80 12.67
C ASN A 408 -26.34 -10.00 11.15
N LEU A 409 -26.44 -11.25 10.67
CA LEU A 409 -26.57 -11.52 9.24
C LEU A 409 -27.86 -10.92 8.67
N VAL A 410 -28.98 -11.05 9.38
CA VAL A 410 -30.26 -10.42 8.97
C VAL A 410 -30.14 -8.90 8.97
N GLU A 411 -29.52 -8.31 9.98
CA GLU A 411 -29.31 -6.86 10.06
C GLU A 411 -28.43 -6.38 8.90
N PHE A 412 -27.32 -7.06 8.62
CA PHE A 412 -26.44 -6.80 7.49
C PHE A 412 -27.20 -6.82 6.15
N LEU A 413 -27.99 -7.86 5.89
CA LEU A 413 -28.82 -7.98 4.69
C LEU A 413 -29.83 -6.81 4.59
N ASN A 414 -30.45 -6.43 5.71
CA ASN A 414 -31.41 -5.33 5.75
C ASN A 414 -30.76 -3.97 5.45
N VAL A 415 -29.54 -3.71 5.96
CA VAL A 415 -28.81 -2.45 5.72
C VAL A 415 -28.55 -2.27 4.23
N PHE A 416 -28.11 -3.31 3.52
CA PHE A 416 -27.88 -3.22 2.08
C PHE A 416 -29.16 -3.13 1.26
N LYS A 417 -30.22 -3.86 1.65
CA LYS A 417 -31.54 -3.72 1.00
C LYS A 417 -32.11 -2.30 1.14
N GLN A 418 -31.87 -1.65 2.28
CA GLN A 418 -32.23 -0.24 2.46
C GLN A 418 -31.36 0.68 1.61
N TYR A 419 -30.05 0.44 1.57
CA TYR A 419 -29.12 1.23 0.76
C TYR A 419 -29.44 1.14 -0.75
N GLU A 420 -29.78 -0.05 -1.24
CA GLU A 420 -30.23 -0.27 -2.62
C GLU A 420 -31.49 0.55 -2.94
N LYS A 421 -32.52 0.49 -2.07
CA LYS A 421 -33.73 1.29 -2.23
C LYS A 421 -33.44 2.79 -2.28
N GLN A 422 -32.54 3.27 -1.41
CA GLN A 422 -32.13 4.67 -1.38
C GLN A 422 -31.43 5.06 -2.68
N GLN A 423 -30.49 4.26 -3.18
CA GLN A 423 -29.79 4.55 -4.44
C GLN A 423 -30.72 4.51 -5.65
N SER A 424 -31.68 3.59 -5.70
CA SER A 424 -32.71 3.54 -6.75
C SER A 424 -33.62 4.80 -6.73
N MET A 425 -34.01 5.27 -5.55
CA MET A 425 -34.74 6.54 -5.43
C MET A 425 -33.88 7.73 -5.91
N VAL A 426 -32.62 7.79 -5.50
CA VAL A 426 -31.69 8.84 -5.93
C VAL A 426 -31.44 8.79 -7.45
N ALA A 427 -31.29 7.60 -8.03
CA ALA A 427 -31.14 7.38 -9.47
C ALA A 427 -32.34 7.96 -10.25
N SER A 428 -33.56 7.62 -9.80
CA SER A 428 -34.81 8.10 -10.41
C SER A 428 -35.05 9.60 -10.27
N GLN A 429 -34.24 10.33 -9.49
CA GLN A 429 -34.30 11.79 -9.34
C GLN A 429 -33.16 12.51 -10.06
N ARG A 430 -32.05 11.82 -10.37
CA ARG A 430 -30.88 12.43 -11.03
C ARG A 430 -31.12 12.72 -12.51
N GLY A 431 -30.47 13.79 -13.00
CA GLY A 431 -30.44 14.17 -14.42
C GLY A 431 -29.06 14.00 -15.08
N HIS A 432 -28.06 13.48 -14.37
CA HIS A 432 -26.70 13.24 -14.88
C HIS A 432 -26.03 12.07 -14.16
N VAL A 433 -25.23 11.26 -14.88
CA VAL A 433 -24.43 10.14 -14.32
C VAL A 433 -23.01 10.62 -14.02
N SER A 434 -22.65 10.79 -12.74
CA SER A 434 -21.25 10.99 -12.37
C SER A 434 -20.51 9.65 -12.30
N ASN A 435 -19.20 9.65 -12.54
CA ASN A 435 -18.36 8.46 -12.34
C ASN A 435 -18.50 7.91 -10.91
N GLU A 436 -18.52 8.79 -9.91
CA GLU A 436 -18.71 8.45 -8.50
C GLU A 436 -19.98 7.60 -8.25
N PHE A 437 -21.08 7.95 -8.93
CA PHE A 437 -22.33 7.22 -8.84
C PHE A 437 -22.23 5.82 -9.44
N ILE A 438 -21.59 5.69 -10.60
CA ILE A 438 -21.36 4.39 -11.26
C ILE A 438 -20.57 3.47 -10.33
N TYR A 439 -19.53 3.97 -9.67
CA TYR A 439 -18.73 3.16 -8.73
C TYR A 439 -19.55 2.67 -7.54
N CYS A 440 -20.39 3.52 -6.93
CA CYS A 440 -21.27 3.10 -5.83
C CYS A 440 -22.28 2.03 -6.30
N LEU A 441 -22.87 2.22 -7.48
CA LEU A 441 -23.84 1.29 -8.04
C LEU A 441 -23.20 -0.07 -8.37
N LYS A 442 -21.98 -0.09 -8.91
CA LYS A 442 -21.23 -1.33 -9.17
C LYS A 442 -20.98 -2.12 -7.88
N GLY A 443 -20.56 -1.44 -6.81
CA GLY A 443 -20.36 -2.09 -5.50
C GLY A 443 -21.66 -2.72 -4.98
N LEU A 444 -22.77 -1.99 -5.07
CA LEU A 444 -24.10 -2.47 -4.68
C LEU A 444 -24.54 -3.70 -5.47
N VAL A 445 -24.43 -3.68 -6.80
CA VAL A 445 -24.81 -4.83 -7.65
C VAL A 445 -24.02 -6.07 -7.28
N SER A 446 -22.72 -5.92 -7.00
CA SER A 446 -21.86 -7.05 -6.60
C SER A 446 -22.29 -7.66 -5.27
N ILE A 447 -22.68 -6.82 -4.31
CA ILE A 447 -23.23 -7.27 -3.04
C ILE A 447 -24.59 -7.95 -3.23
N SER A 448 -25.51 -7.37 -4.00
CA SER A 448 -26.82 -7.98 -4.25
C SER A 448 -26.68 -9.39 -4.85
N LYS A 449 -25.77 -9.58 -5.81
CA LYS A 449 -25.45 -10.91 -6.37
C LYS A 449 -24.91 -11.87 -5.31
N THR A 450 -24.04 -11.37 -4.43
CA THR A 450 -23.47 -12.17 -3.32
C THR A 450 -24.53 -12.58 -2.30
N MET A 451 -25.39 -11.64 -1.91
CA MET A 451 -26.51 -11.89 -1.01
C MET A 451 -27.47 -12.93 -1.59
N LEU A 452 -27.74 -12.84 -2.89
CA LEU A 452 -28.58 -13.80 -3.58
C LEU A 452 -27.99 -15.21 -3.56
N CYS A 453 -26.70 -15.33 -3.90
CA CYS A 453 -25.99 -16.60 -3.86
C CYS A 453 -25.96 -17.19 -2.44
N PHE A 454 -25.71 -16.36 -1.42
CA PHE A 454 -25.76 -16.77 -0.02
C PHE A 454 -27.16 -17.27 0.38
N LEU A 455 -28.22 -16.53 0.01
CA LEU A 455 -29.59 -16.89 0.38
C LEU A 455 -30.09 -18.15 -0.32
N THR A 456 -29.64 -18.41 -1.55
CA THR A 456 -30.03 -19.61 -2.31
C THR A 456 -29.22 -20.84 -1.92
N SER A 457 -27.93 -20.67 -1.65
CA SER A 457 -26.99 -21.81 -1.49
C SER A 457 -26.66 -22.12 -0.03
N LEU A 458 -26.67 -21.11 0.86
CA LEU A 458 -26.16 -21.24 2.23
C LEU A 458 -27.20 -20.89 3.31
N ALA A 459 -28.35 -20.28 2.99
CA ALA A 459 -29.34 -19.90 4.00
C ALA A 459 -29.83 -21.08 4.84
N ALA A 460 -29.99 -22.28 4.26
CA ALA A 460 -30.41 -23.46 5.01
C ALA A 460 -29.40 -23.87 6.09
N VAL A 461 -28.12 -23.58 5.88
CA VAL A 461 -27.02 -23.87 6.81
C VAL A 461 -27.00 -22.84 7.94
N TYR A 462 -27.16 -21.55 7.63
CA TYR A 462 -27.14 -20.48 8.63
C TYR A 462 -28.47 -20.29 9.35
N PHE A 463 -29.59 -20.70 8.75
CA PHE A 463 -30.95 -20.52 9.27
C PHE A 463 -31.79 -21.82 9.28
N PRO A 464 -31.30 -22.95 9.85
CA PRO A 464 -32.02 -24.23 9.87
C PRO A 464 -33.40 -24.17 10.55
N GLY A 465 -33.60 -23.26 11.52
CA GLY A 465 -34.88 -23.03 12.18
C GLY A 465 -35.86 -22.13 11.41
N HIS A 466 -35.44 -21.56 10.27
CA HIS A 466 -36.23 -20.66 9.43
C HIS A 466 -36.16 -21.12 7.97
N PRO A 467 -36.81 -22.25 7.62
CA PRO A 467 -36.79 -22.77 6.24
C PRO A 467 -37.35 -21.77 5.21
N ASP A 468 -38.20 -20.84 5.67
CA ASP A 468 -38.74 -19.74 4.87
C ASP A 468 -37.66 -18.77 4.38
N MET A 469 -36.49 -18.68 5.02
CA MET A 469 -35.37 -17.85 4.55
C MET A 469 -34.77 -18.37 3.25
N ALA A 470 -34.71 -19.70 3.07
CA ALA A 470 -34.28 -20.31 1.81
C ALA A 470 -35.36 -20.19 0.73
N THR A 471 -36.63 -20.14 1.12
CA THR A 471 -37.75 -19.85 0.20
C THR A 471 -37.75 -18.37 -0.22
N LEU A 472 -37.51 -17.45 0.71
CA LEU A 472 -37.28 -16.03 0.45
C LEU A 472 -36.06 -15.83 -0.44
N GLY A 473 -34.97 -16.57 -0.23
CA GLY A 473 -33.81 -16.56 -1.10
C GLY A 473 -34.12 -16.95 -2.54
N ARG A 474 -34.97 -17.97 -2.74
CA ARG A 474 -35.45 -18.38 -4.08
C ARG A 474 -36.40 -17.34 -4.69
N GLN A 475 -37.31 -16.77 -3.92
CA GLN A 475 -38.20 -15.69 -4.38
C GLN A 475 -37.41 -14.43 -4.76
N LEU A 476 -36.43 -14.05 -3.94
CA LEU A 476 -35.50 -12.98 -4.27
C LEU A 476 -34.65 -13.37 -5.48
N ALA A 477 -34.28 -14.64 -5.68
CA ALA A 477 -33.58 -15.07 -6.89
C ALA A 477 -34.42 -14.88 -8.15
N ASP A 478 -35.73 -15.06 -8.04
CA ASP A 478 -36.66 -14.79 -9.14
C ASP A 478 -36.83 -13.26 -9.37
N GLU A 479 -36.82 -12.45 -8.31
CA GLU A 479 -36.88 -10.97 -8.39
C GLU A 479 -35.56 -10.34 -8.86
N TYR A 480 -34.42 -10.90 -8.47
CA TYR A 480 -33.04 -10.46 -8.75
C TYR A 480 -32.38 -11.30 -9.86
N ALA A 481 -33.10 -12.20 -10.53
CA ALA A 481 -32.64 -12.88 -11.75
C ALA A 481 -32.16 -11.88 -12.81
N ASP A 482 -32.63 -10.64 -12.68
CA ASP A 482 -32.29 -9.48 -13.46
C ASP A 482 -31.49 -8.47 -12.60
N CYS A 483 -30.46 -8.88 -11.85
CA CYS A 483 -29.56 -7.92 -11.16
C CYS A 483 -28.93 -6.91 -12.13
N ASP A 484 -28.75 -7.34 -13.38
CA ASP A 484 -28.34 -6.46 -14.47
C ASP A 484 -29.44 -5.43 -14.79
N SER A 485 -30.71 -5.68 -14.43
CA SER A 485 -31.83 -4.73 -14.46
C SER A 485 -31.69 -3.58 -13.45
N ILE A 486 -31.05 -3.72 -12.29
CA ILE A 486 -30.87 -2.55 -11.40
C ILE A 486 -29.94 -1.55 -12.06
N MET A 487 -28.83 -2.04 -12.61
CA MET A 487 -27.90 -1.22 -13.40
C MET A 487 -28.57 -0.72 -14.69
N TYR A 488 -29.27 -1.58 -15.41
CA TYR A 488 -29.94 -1.27 -16.67
C TYR A 488 -31.13 -0.31 -16.48
N ASN A 489 -31.98 -0.47 -15.45
CA ASN A 489 -33.10 0.42 -15.11
C ASN A 489 -32.58 1.77 -14.59
N CYS A 490 -31.53 1.77 -13.77
CA CYS A 490 -30.86 3.02 -13.37
C CYS A 490 -30.25 3.74 -14.59
N MET A 491 -29.65 3.01 -15.52
CA MET A 491 -29.09 3.56 -16.76
C MET A 491 -30.17 3.97 -17.77
N GLN A 492 -31.25 3.21 -17.93
CA GLN A 492 -32.38 3.48 -18.82
C GLN A 492 -33.16 4.70 -18.35
N SER A 493 -33.53 4.77 -17.06
CA SER A 493 -34.21 5.93 -16.47
C SER A 493 -33.39 7.21 -16.64
N LEU A 494 -32.06 7.10 -16.70
CA LEU A 494 -31.15 8.20 -16.99
C LEU A 494 -31.05 8.53 -18.47
N ILE A 495 -30.97 7.53 -19.35
CA ILE A 495 -30.99 7.70 -20.81
C ILE A 495 -32.31 8.35 -21.27
N GLU A 496 -33.43 7.97 -20.65
CA GLU A 496 -34.75 8.53 -20.93
C GLU A 496 -34.91 9.98 -20.48
N LYS A 497 -34.16 10.42 -19.46
CA LYS A 497 -34.14 11.82 -18.99
C LYS A 497 -33.12 12.72 -19.71
N LEU A 498 -32.10 12.13 -20.31
CA LEU A 498 -31.07 12.83 -21.09
C LEU A 498 -31.45 12.99 -22.57
N ARG A 499 -32.49 12.28 -23.02
CA ARG A 499 -33.21 12.54 -24.26
C ARG A 499 -34.32 13.54 -24.01
#